data_AF-A0A7X8ZNF9-F1
#
_entry.id   AF-A0A7X8ZNF9-F1
#
_cell.length_a   1.000
_cell.length_b   1.000
_cell.length_c   1.000
_cell.angle_alpha   90.00
_cell.angle_beta   90.00
_cell.angle_gamma   90.00
#
_symmetry.space_group_name_H-M   'P 1'
#
loop_
_entity.id
_entity.type
_entity.pdbx_description
1 polymer ?
#
loop_
_entity_poly.entity_id
_entity_poly.type
_entity_poly.pdbx_seq_one_letter_code
_entity_poly.pdbx_strand_id
1 'polypeptide(L)'
;MNYNIEYYNLHSEEFIQSHININMREEANTFLSFMHNKGKILDVGCGSGRDSLYFKNLGCEVTAIEPSLKLCEFARSYSKVEVLNISVEQLSFVDYFDGIWANASLLHITKDKLSLVFDILYNAL
;
A
#
# COMPACT_ATOMS: atom_id res chain seq x y z
N MET A 1 -13.42 13.10 7.87
CA MET A 1 -12.03 13.30 7.40
C MET A 1 -11.14 13.28 8.63
N ASN A 2 -10.18 12.37 8.71
CA ASN A 2 -9.05 12.48 9.63
C ASN A 2 -7.88 11.62 9.13
N TYR A 3 -7.55 11.81 7.85
CA TYR A 3 -6.25 11.38 7.37
C TYR A 3 -5.27 12.47 7.78
N ASN A 4 -4.25 12.12 8.57
CA ASN A 4 -3.15 13.05 8.81
C ASN A 4 -2.20 13.07 7.59
N ILE A 5 -2.76 13.15 6.37
CA ILE A 5 -2.00 13.25 5.10
C ILE A 5 -1.08 14.46 5.16
N GLU A 6 -1.53 15.55 5.78
CA GLU A 6 -0.68 16.73 6.01
C GLU A 6 0.53 16.41 6.87
N TYR A 7 0.37 15.63 7.95
CA TYR A 7 1.50 15.15 8.74
C TYR A 7 2.46 14.29 7.90
N TYR A 8 1.97 13.33 7.12
CA TYR A 8 2.84 12.52 6.27
C TYR A 8 3.53 13.33 5.17
N ASN A 9 2.88 14.36 4.62
CA ASN A 9 3.51 15.29 3.68
C ASN A 9 4.55 16.19 4.37
N LEU A 10 4.33 16.57 5.62
CA LEU A 10 5.25 17.41 6.39
C LEU A 10 6.48 16.62 6.85
N HIS A 11 6.27 15.38 7.31
CA HIS A 11 7.28 14.51 7.91
C HIS A 11 7.76 13.39 6.97
N SER A 12 7.58 13.54 5.66
CA SER A 12 7.85 12.48 4.68
C SER A 12 9.30 11.96 4.74
N GLU A 13 10.27 12.85 4.89
CA GLU A 13 11.70 12.47 4.92
C GLU A 13 12.04 11.62 6.15
N GLU A 14 11.60 12.04 7.33
CA GLU A 14 11.77 11.31 8.59
C GLU A 14 11.09 9.94 8.53
N PHE A 15 9.86 9.90 7.99
CA PHE A 15 9.12 8.66 7.78
C PHE A 15 9.89 7.71 6.86
N ILE A 16 10.37 8.20 5.70
CA ILE A 16 11.15 7.39 4.75
C ILE A 16 12.41 6.82 5.42
N GLN A 17 13.20 7.67 6.09
CA GLN A 17 14.46 7.24 6.72
C GLN A 17 14.24 6.16 7.78
N SER A 18 13.17 6.28 8.57
CA SER A 18 12.85 5.32 9.63
C SER A 18 12.24 4.02 9.10
N HIS A 19 11.51 4.04 7.98
CA HIS A 19 10.71 2.89 7.54
C HIS A 19 11.30 2.10 6.36
N ILE A 20 12.14 2.72 5.52
CA ILE A 20 12.63 2.11 4.28
C ILE A 20 13.43 0.82 4.50
N ASN A 21 14.13 0.72 5.64
CA ASN A 21 14.99 -0.42 5.98
C ASN A 21 14.38 -1.38 7.01
N ILE A 22 13.15 -1.13 7.48
CA ILE A 22 12.46 -2.06 8.39
C ILE A 22 12.26 -3.38 7.66
N ASN A 23 12.68 -4.49 8.29
CA ASN A 23 12.53 -5.81 7.70
C ASN A 23 11.13 -6.36 7.99
N MET A 24 10.29 -6.44 6.96
CA MET A 24 8.95 -7.07 6.99
C MET A 24 8.87 -8.34 6.12
N ARG A 25 10.02 -8.99 5.87
CA ARG A 25 10.10 -10.10 4.92
C ARG A 25 9.33 -11.32 5.40
N GLU A 26 9.25 -11.58 6.71
CA GLU A 26 8.54 -12.75 7.22
C GLU A 26 7.04 -12.62 7.00
N GLU A 27 6.48 -11.45 7.28
CA GLU A 27 5.07 -11.12 7.08
C GLU A 27 4.74 -11.10 5.58
N ALA A 28 5.60 -10.46 4.77
CA ALA A 28 5.43 -10.43 3.32
C ALA A 28 5.49 -11.84 2.70
N ASN A 29 6.41 -12.71 3.14
CA ASN A 29 6.47 -14.09 2.67
C ASN A 29 5.28 -14.93 3.15
N THR A 30 4.81 -14.68 4.38
CA THR A 30 3.60 -15.32 4.90
C THR A 30 2.39 -14.96 4.03
N PHE A 31 2.22 -13.67 3.71
CA PHE A 31 1.19 -13.20 2.79
C PHE A 31 1.31 -13.87 1.41
N LEU A 32 2.50 -13.89 0.82
CA LEU A 32 2.73 -14.54 -0.48
C LEU A 32 2.46 -16.06 -0.46
N SER A 33 2.55 -16.72 0.70
CA SER A 33 2.25 -18.16 0.81
C SER A 33 0.76 -18.47 0.62
N PHE A 34 -0.12 -17.48 0.82
CA PHE A 34 -1.56 -17.60 0.54
C PHE A 34 -1.91 -17.27 -0.91
N MET A 35 -0.98 -16.72 -1.68
CA MET A 35 -1.19 -16.37 -3.08
C MET A 35 -0.95 -17.61 -3.97
N HIS A 36 -1.89 -17.94 -4.85
CA HIS A 36 -1.77 -19.14 -5.69
C HIS A 36 -0.66 -19.03 -6.76
N ASN A 37 -0.09 -17.84 -7.01
CA ASN A 37 1.01 -17.56 -7.95
C ASN A 37 1.64 -16.18 -7.67
N LYS A 38 2.61 -15.78 -8.50
CA LYS A 38 3.07 -14.37 -8.63
C LYS A 38 1.97 -13.50 -9.27
N GLY A 39 0.91 -13.24 -8.51
CA GLY A 39 -0.29 -12.54 -8.96
C GLY A 39 -0.17 -11.02 -8.94
N LYS A 40 -1.29 -10.36 -9.20
CA LYS A 40 -1.47 -8.91 -9.07
C LYS A 40 -1.73 -8.57 -7.61
N ILE A 41 -0.92 -7.68 -7.04
CA ILE A 41 -1.01 -7.22 -5.65
C ILE A 41 -1.37 -5.74 -5.64
N LEU A 42 -2.35 -5.39 -4.82
CA LEU A 42 -2.60 -4.01 -4.41
C LEU A 42 -1.91 -3.73 -3.07
N ASP A 43 -0.95 -2.80 -3.05
CA ASP A 43 -0.30 -2.29 -1.83
C ASP A 43 -0.98 -1.01 -1.35
N VAL A 44 -1.76 -1.11 -0.27
CA VAL A 44 -2.62 -0.05 0.27
C VAL A 44 -1.87 0.78 1.30
N GLY A 45 -1.63 2.06 0.99
CA GLY A 45 -0.87 2.97 1.84
C GLY A 45 0.60 2.58 1.87
N CYS A 46 1.21 2.44 0.69
CA CYS A 46 2.53 1.83 0.52
C CYS A 46 3.68 2.60 1.20
N GLY A 47 3.45 3.85 1.64
CA GLY A 47 4.43 4.65 2.36
C GLY A 47 5.72 4.86 1.57
N SER A 48 6.83 4.28 2.05
CA SER A 48 8.13 4.37 1.37
C SER A 48 8.25 3.50 0.11
N GLY A 49 7.26 2.65 -0.19
CA GLY A 49 7.29 1.69 -1.31
C GLY A 49 8.21 0.49 -1.07
N ARG A 50 8.60 0.24 0.18
CA ARG A 50 9.50 -0.87 0.57
C ARG A 50 8.88 -2.23 0.22
N ASP A 51 7.66 -2.47 0.66
CA ASP A 51 6.98 -3.77 0.47
C ASP A 51 6.64 -3.96 -1.01
N SER A 52 6.13 -2.92 -1.68
CA SER A 52 5.97 -2.87 -3.14
C SER A 52 7.23 -3.31 -3.92
N LEU A 53 8.41 -2.76 -3.58
CA LEU A 53 9.67 -3.15 -4.22
C LEU A 53 9.99 -4.62 -3.96
N TYR A 54 9.76 -5.11 -2.75
CA TYR A 54 10.00 -6.50 -2.39
C TYR A 54 9.12 -7.45 -3.22
N PHE A 55 7.81 -7.20 -3.28
CA PHE A 55 6.87 -7.99 -4.08
C PHE A 55 7.22 -7.97 -5.58
N LYS A 56 7.56 -6.80 -6.11
CA LYS A 56 8.04 -6.65 -7.50
C LYS A 56 9.28 -7.51 -7.76
N ASN A 57 10.28 -7.48 -6.87
CA ASN A 57 11.52 -8.23 -7.03
C ASN A 57 11.30 -9.76 -6.96
N LEU A 58 10.25 -10.19 -6.27
CA LEU A 58 9.80 -11.59 -6.29
C LEU A 58 9.00 -11.95 -7.55
N GLY A 59 8.65 -10.96 -8.37
CA GLY A 59 8.03 -11.10 -9.68
C GLY A 59 6.51 -10.96 -9.68
N CYS A 60 5.91 -10.39 -8.64
CA CYS A 60 4.50 -10.04 -8.63
C CYS A 60 4.25 -8.77 -9.47
N GLU A 61 3.06 -8.63 -10.04
CA GLU A 61 2.59 -7.39 -10.63
C GLU A 61 2.02 -6.52 -9.51
N VAL A 62 2.57 -5.33 -9.29
CA VAL A 62 2.19 -4.51 -8.13
C VAL A 62 1.63 -3.17 -8.59
N THR A 63 0.43 -2.85 -8.13
CA THR A 63 -0.11 -1.50 -8.11
C THR A 63 -0.18 -1.06 -6.65
N ALA A 64 0.28 0.15 -6.36
CA ALA A 64 0.26 0.70 -5.00
C ALA A 64 -0.60 1.96 -4.94
N ILE A 65 -1.12 2.28 -3.77
CA ILE A 65 -1.77 3.57 -3.50
C ILE A 65 -1.14 4.23 -2.28
N GLU A 66 -0.96 5.55 -2.35
CA GLU A 66 -0.43 6.36 -1.26
C GLU A 66 -1.03 7.77 -1.31
N PRO A 67 -1.87 8.18 -0.35
CA PRO A 67 -2.53 9.48 -0.39
C PRO A 67 -1.59 10.67 -0.10
N SER A 68 -0.46 10.47 0.57
CA SER A 68 0.58 11.49 0.73
C SER A 68 1.34 11.69 -0.58
N LEU A 69 1.22 12.88 -1.19
CA LEU A 69 1.85 13.17 -2.49
C LEU A 69 3.37 12.96 -2.43
N LYS A 70 4.03 13.44 -1.37
CA LYS A 70 5.49 13.31 -1.24
C LYS A 70 5.94 11.85 -1.07
N LEU A 71 5.22 11.07 -0.26
CA LEU A 71 5.53 9.65 -0.09
C LEU A 71 5.24 8.88 -1.38
N CYS A 72 4.15 9.22 -2.07
CA CYS A 72 3.80 8.61 -3.34
C CYS A 72 4.88 8.84 -4.41
N GLU A 73 5.35 10.08 -4.58
CA GLU A 73 6.45 10.40 -5.50
C GLU A 73 7.73 9.64 -5.17
N PHE A 74 8.10 9.60 -3.88
CA PHE A 74 9.24 8.81 -3.42
C PHE A 74 9.05 7.33 -3.73
N ALA A 75 7.91 6.74 -3.35
CA ALA A 75 7.61 5.33 -3.56
C ALA A 75 7.67 4.95 -5.04
N ARG A 76 7.13 5.77 -5.96
CA ARG A 76 7.28 5.56 -7.41
C ARG A 76 8.74 5.48 -7.81
N SER A 77 9.53 6.46 -7.36
CA SER A 77 10.94 6.54 -7.71
C SER A 77 11.75 5.37 -7.15
N TYR A 78 11.48 4.97 -5.91
CA TYR A 78 12.20 3.93 -5.20
C TYR A 78 11.84 2.52 -5.68
N SER A 79 10.55 2.19 -5.69
CA SER A 79 10.05 0.85 -6.00
C SER A 79 9.98 0.55 -7.50
N LYS A 80 9.86 1.60 -8.33
CA LYS A 80 9.61 1.48 -9.77
C LYS A 80 8.35 0.65 -10.09
N VAL A 81 7.34 0.67 -9.22
CA VAL A 81 5.98 0.16 -9.51
C VAL A 81 5.04 1.32 -9.83
N GLU A 82 3.83 1.01 -10.31
CA GLU A 82 2.77 2.02 -10.38
C GLU A 82 2.32 2.39 -8.96
N VAL A 83 2.31 3.68 -8.63
CA VAL A 83 1.78 4.19 -7.36
C VAL A 83 0.79 5.31 -7.65
N LEU A 84 -0.47 5.11 -7.30
CA LEU A 84 -1.53 6.10 -7.48
C LEU A 84 -1.60 7.00 -6.24
N ASN A 85 -1.63 8.32 -6.44
CA ASN A 85 -1.79 9.26 -5.33
C ASN A 85 -3.28 9.42 -4.99
N ILE A 86 -3.84 8.39 -4.37
CA ILE A 86 -5.27 8.32 -4.01
C ILE A 86 -5.43 7.70 -2.62
N SER A 87 -6.56 7.99 -1.98
CA SER A 87 -7.03 7.27 -0.80
C SER A 87 -7.74 5.96 -1.20
N VAL A 88 -7.95 5.07 -0.23
CA VAL A 88 -8.69 3.82 -0.45
C VAL A 88 -10.10 4.11 -0.95
N GLU A 89 -10.76 5.15 -0.44
CA GLU A 89 -12.13 5.51 -0.84
C GLU A 89 -12.27 5.92 -2.33
N GLN A 90 -11.15 6.16 -3.01
CA GLN A 90 -11.11 6.52 -4.44
C GLN A 90 -10.75 5.33 -5.34
N LEU A 91 -10.47 4.15 -4.78
CA LEU A 91 -10.26 2.94 -5.57
C LEU A 91 -11.52 2.60 -6.37
N SER A 92 -11.32 2.19 -7.62
CA SER A 92 -12.40 1.83 -8.56
C SER A 92 -12.13 0.51 -9.30
N PHE A 93 -11.14 -0.26 -8.83
CA PHE A 93 -10.87 -1.60 -9.36
C PHE A 93 -11.97 -2.58 -8.93
N VAL A 94 -12.27 -3.53 -9.81
CA VAL A 94 -13.25 -4.61 -9.58
C VAL A 94 -12.62 -5.92 -10.04
N ASP A 95 -12.59 -6.94 -9.18
CA ASP A 95 -12.07 -8.29 -9.46
C ASP A 95 -10.71 -8.29 -10.20
N TYR A 96 -9.78 -7.42 -9.77
CA TYR A 96 -8.55 -7.14 -10.52
C TYR A 96 -7.30 -7.72 -9.85
N PHE A 97 -7.26 -7.77 -8.52
CA PHE A 97 -6.09 -8.14 -7.74
C PHE A 97 -6.24 -9.53 -7.15
N ASP A 98 -5.19 -10.34 -7.28
CA ASP A 98 -5.15 -11.66 -6.64
C ASP A 98 -4.96 -11.57 -5.10
N GLY A 99 -4.51 -10.40 -4.62
CA GLY A 99 -4.29 -10.16 -3.20
C GLY A 99 -4.10 -8.68 -2.84
N ILE A 100 -4.45 -8.35 -1.60
CA ILE A 100 -4.33 -6.99 -1.05
C ILE A 100 -3.39 -7.02 0.15
N TRP A 101 -2.35 -6.20 0.09
CA TRP A 101 -1.43 -5.93 1.20
C TRP A 101 -1.78 -4.57 1.81
N ALA A 102 -2.14 -4.55 3.09
CA ALA A 102 -2.51 -3.32 3.82
C ALA A 102 -1.78 -3.24 5.17
N ASN A 103 -0.45 -3.30 5.11
CA ASN A 103 0.41 -3.39 6.29
C ASN A 103 0.55 -2.05 7.00
N ALA A 104 0.07 -1.99 8.25
CA ALA A 104 0.09 -0.79 9.08
C ALA A 104 -0.46 0.47 8.39
N SER A 105 -1.44 0.33 7.49
CA SER A 105 -2.04 1.45 6.76
C SER A 105 -3.49 1.76 7.18
N LEU A 106 -4.27 0.74 7.55
CA LEU A 106 -5.68 0.92 7.92
C LEU A 106 -5.91 1.49 9.33
N LEU A 107 -4.89 1.54 10.19
CA LEU A 107 -5.03 2.04 11.57
C LEU A 107 -5.38 3.54 11.66
N HIS A 108 -5.24 4.28 10.55
CA HIS A 108 -5.61 5.69 10.45
C HIS A 108 -7.07 5.91 10.03
N ILE A 109 -7.80 4.83 9.73
CA ILE A 109 -9.19 4.89 9.28
C ILE A 109 -10.09 4.87 10.51
N THR A 110 -11.03 5.81 10.55
CA THR A 110 -12.00 5.89 11.64
C THR A 110 -12.92 4.66 11.64
N LYS A 111 -13.34 4.21 12.82
CA LYS A 111 -14.11 2.96 12.96
C LYS A 111 -15.39 2.93 12.14
N ASP A 112 -16.06 4.08 11.99
CA ASP A 112 -17.28 4.25 11.18
C ASP A 112 -17.04 4.06 9.67
N LYS A 113 -15.80 4.25 9.20
CA LYS A 113 -15.41 4.10 7.80
C LYS A 113 -14.84 2.73 7.44
N LEU A 114 -14.43 1.93 8.45
CA LEU A 114 -13.79 0.63 8.20
C LEU A 114 -14.67 -0.31 7.39
N SER A 115 -15.98 -0.34 7.63
CA SER A 115 -16.90 -1.19 6.85
C SER A 115 -16.85 -0.85 5.36
N LEU A 116 -17.01 0.44 5.02
CA LEU A 116 -16.93 0.91 3.64
C LEU A 116 -15.58 0.59 3.00
N VAL A 117 -14.50 0.77 3.75
CA VAL A 117 -13.14 0.48 3.28
C VAL A 117 -12.97 -1.01 2.99
N PHE A 118 -13.47 -1.89 3.86
CA PHE A 118 -13.45 -3.33 3.58
C PHE A 118 -14.29 -3.70 2.36
N ASP A 119 -15.46 -3.08 2.16
CA ASP A 119 -16.27 -3.31 0.97
C ASP A 119 -15.52 -2.91 -0.31
N ILE A 120 -14.84 -1.75 -0.31
CA ILE A 120 -14.05 -1.28 -1.45
C ILE A 120 -12.86 -2.20 -1.73
N LEU A 121 -12.12 -2.60 -0.71
CA LEU A 121 -10.98 -3.51 -0.86
C LEU A 121 -11.45 -4.90 -1.32
N TYR A 122 -12.55 -5.41 -0.75
CA TYR A 122 -13.11 -6.69 -1.18
C TYR A 122 -13.56 -6.68 -2.63
N ASN A 123 -14.19 -5.59 -3.10
CA ASN A 123 -14.56 -5.46 -4.51
C ASN A 123 -13.35 -5.48 -5.45
N ALA A 124 -12.17 -5.06 -5.00
CA ALA A 124 -10.97 -5.01 -5.82
C ALA A 124 -10.26 -6.36 -5.99
N LEU A 125 -10.58 -7.35 -5.12
CA LEU A 125 -10.11 -8.74 -5.18
C LEU A 125 -10.91 -9.52 -6.23
#